data_AF-A0A3B9ZCR3-F1
#
_entry.id   AF-A0A3B9ZCR3-F1
#
_cell.length_a   1.000
_cell.length_b   1.000
_cell.length_c   1.000
_cell.angle_alpha   90.00
_cell.angle_beta   90.00
_cell.angle_gamma   90.00
#
_symmetry.space_group_name_H-M   'P 1'
#
loop_
_entity.id
_entity.type
_entity.pdbx_description
1 polymer ?
#
loop_
_entity_poly.entity_id
_entity_poly.type
_entity_poly.pdbx_seq_one_letter_code
_entity_poly.pdbx_strand_id
1 'polypeptide(L)'
;MIQEDKILLLTDLCARLPYAVIAHASEINKNGIITDVNISYNMVNLTVDNTNGRYELVPLFDIKPYLRPMSSMTEEETEEYWTKINNNAPEMPIDEIPSIENIAKCSEIVLNWLNEHYFDYRGLIEKGLAIEAPERMYN
;
A
#
# COMPACT_ATOMS: atom_id res chain seq x y z
N MET A 1 -0.11 1.27 19.19
CA MET A 1 0.55 1.96 18.07
C MET A 1 0.91 3.38 18.50
N ILE A 2 2.14 3.84 18.25
CA ILE A 2 2.57 5.21 18.56
C ILE A 2 2.15 6.21 17.45
N GLN A 3 2.36 7.51 17.66
CA GLN A 3 1.95 8.53 16.69
C GLN A 3 2.69 8.42 15.35
N GLU A 4 3.98 8.09 15.38
CA GLU A 4 4.80 7.92 14.17
C GLU A 4 4.29 6.77 13.29
N ASP A 5 3.98 5.63 13.90
CA ASP A 5 3.39 4.49 13.21
C ASP A 5 2.05 4.84 12.55
N LYS A 6 1.19 5.62 13.23
CA LYS A 6 -0.10 6.09 12.68
C LYS A 6 0.10 6.93 11.42
N ILE A 7 1.08 7.84 11.46
CA ILE A 7 1.41 8.71 10.33
C ILE A 7 1.95 7.88 9.17
N LEU A 8 2.83 6.92 9.46
CA LEU A 8 3.41 6.03 8.46
C LEU A 8 2.33 5.19 7.77
N LEU A 9 1.48 4.52 8.55
CA LEU A 9 0.37 3.70 8.04
C LEU A 9 -0.59 4.54 7.18
N LEU A 10 -1.00 5.71 7.66
CA LEU A 10 -1.91 6.58 6.92
C LEU A 10 -1.28 7.07 5.61
N THR A 11 0.00 7.43 5.64
CA THR A 11 0.74 7.86 4.45
C THR A 11 0.79 6.74 3.41
N ASP A 12 1.02 5.50 3.84
CA ASP A 12 1.02 4.34 2.96
C ASP A 12 -0.37 4.06 2.36
N LEU A 13 -1.42 4.05 3.19
CA LEU A 13 -2.80 3.88 2.73
C LEU A 13 -3.20 4.95 1.71
N CYS A 14 -2.88 6.22 1.99
CA CYS A 14 -3.17 7.33 1.07
C CYS A 14 -2.41 7.22 -0.26
N ALA A 15 -1.15 6.80 -0.23
CA ALA A 15 -0.34 6.62 -1.45
C ALA A 15 -0.88 5.51 -2.37
N ARG A 16 -1.65 4.56 -1.82
CA ARG A 16 -2.22 3.42 -2.55
C ARG A 16 -3.67 3.60 -2.98
N LEU A 17 -4.36 4.65 -2.55
CA LEU A 17 -5.76 4.92 -2.95
C LEU A 17 -5.99 4.85 -4.48
N PRO A 18 -5.08 5.36 -5.34
CA PRO A 18 -5.24 5.22 -6.80
C PRO A 18 -5.11 3.80 -7.33
N TYR A 19 -4.47 2.89 -6.58
CA TYR A 19 -4.11 1.53 -7.00
C TYR A 19 -4.98 0.44 -6.36
N ALA A 20 -6.03 0.85 -5.63
CA ALA A 20 -6.80 0.05 -4.68
C ALA A 20 -6.01 -0.34 -3.42
N VAL A 21 -6.75 -0.50 -2.31
CA VAL A 21 -6.21 -0.92 -1.02
C VAL A 21 -6.85 -2.23 -0.64
N ILE A 22 -6.04 -3.28 -0.51
CA ILE A 22 -6.46 -4.58 0.00
C ILE A 22 -6.06 -4.64 1.47
N ALA A 23 -7.02 -4.90 2.35
CA ALA A 23 -6.75 -4.92 3.77
C ALA A 23 -7.51 -6.00 4.52
N HIS A 24 -6.97 -6.38 5.66
CA HIS A 24 -7.60 -7.26 6.61
C HIS A 24 -8.34 -6.46 7.67
N ALA A 25 -9.64 -6.72 7.80
CA ALA A 25 -10.46 -6.26 8.92
C ALA A 25 -10.82 -7.47 9.79
N SER A 26 -10.36 -7.47 11.04
CA SER A 26 -10.49 -8.59 11.96
C SER A 26 -11.91 -8.83 12.47
N GLU A 27 -12.80 -7.84 12.34
CA GLU A 27 -14.14 -7.89 12.95
C GLU A 27 -15.24 -8.41 12.01
N ILE A 28 -14.98 -8.47 10.69
CA ILE A 28 -15.99 -8.91 9.72
C ILE A 28 -16.23 -10.42 9.82
N ASN A 29 -17.45 -10.79 10.24
CA ASN A 29 -17.99 -12.14 10.13
C ASN A 29 -17.69 -12.76 8.75
N LYS A 30 -17.12 -13.97 8.73
CA LYS A 30 -16.73 -14.73 7.52
C LYS A 30 -17.83 -14.92 6.46
N ASN A 31 -19.10 -14.75 6.84
CA ASN A 31 -20.25 -14.91 5.97
C ASN A 31 -20.83 -13.57 5.49
N GLY A 32 -20.36 -12.43 5.98
CA GLY A 32 -20.86 -11.12 5.58
C GLY A 32 -20.42 -10.72 4.18
N ILE A 33 -21.35 -10.20 3.36
CA ILE A 33 -21.00 -9.56 2.08
C ILE A 33 -20.83 -8.06 2.33
N ILE A 34 -19.64 -7.50 2.09
CA ILE A 34 -19.45 -6.05 2.13
C ILE A 34 -20.14 -5.43 0.93
N THR A 35 -21.15 -4.59 1.17
CA THR A 35 -21.91 -3.90 0.12
C THR A 35 -21.51 -2.45 -0.06
N ASP A 36 -20.90 -1.84 0.96
CA ASP A 36 -20.39 -0.47 0.90
C ASP A 36 -19.20 -0.27 1.84
N VAL A 37 -18.28 0.62 1.46
CA VAL A 37 -17.08 0.99 2.23
C VAL A 37 -16.96 2.52 2.23
N ASN A 38 -17.07 3.14 3.41
CA ASN A 38 -17.00 4.58 3.56
C ASN A 38 -15.95 4.98 4.60
N ILE A 39 -14.99 5.83 4.23
CA ILE A 39 -13.97 6.33 5.14
C ILE A 39 -14.41 7.68 5.70
N SER A 40 -14.70 7.75 7.00
CA SER A 40 -15.06 9.02 7.66
C SER A 40 -14.58 9.04 9.11
N TYR A 41 -14.20 10.23 9.61
CA TYR A 41 -13.82 10.43 11.02
C TYR A 41 -12.78 9.44 11.58
N ASN A 42 -11.75 9.08 10.79
CA ASN A 42 -10.74 8.05 11.12
C ASN A 42 -11.29 6.64 11.31
N MET A 43 -12.47 6.37 10.77
CA MET A 43 -13.13 5.07 10.76
C MET A 43 -13.36 4.63 9.32
N VAL A 44 -13.31 3.32 9.09
CA VAL A 44 -13.87 2.70 7.90
C VAL A 44 -15.21 2.09 8.31
N ASN A 45 -16.26 2.63 7.71
CA ASN A 45 -17.63 2.17 7.87
C ASN A 45 -17.87 1.11 6.80
N LEU A 46 -18.15 -0.11 7.24
CA LEU A 46 -18.44 -1.23 6.38
C LEU A 46 -19.92 -1.55 6.49
N THR A 47 -20.62 -1.57 5.36
CA THR A 47 -21.99 -2.08 5.30
C THR A 47 -21.91 -3.55 4.94
N VAL A 48 -22.43 -4.41 5.83
CA VAL A 48 -22.38 -5.86 5.63
C VAL A 48 -23.79 -6.40 5.46
N ASP A 49 -24.06 -7.01 4.31
CA ASP A 49 -25.30 -7.72 4.05
C ASP A 49 -25.19 -9.16 4.58
N ASN A 50 -25.75 -9.36 5.77
CA ASN A 50 -26.39 -10.60 6.14
C ASN A 50 -27.25 -10.37 7.40
N THR A 51 -28.58 -10.35 7.19
CA THR A 51 -29.67 -10.27 8.20
C THR A 51 -29.74 -8.99 9.07
N ASN A 52 -30.31 -7.91 8.50
CA ASN A 52 -30.69 -6.63 9.14
C ASN A 52 -29.66 -5.47 9.09
N GLY A 53 -28.84 -5.35 8.04
CA GLY A 53 -28.09 -4.12 7.76
C GLY A 53 -27.17 -3.68 8.90
N ARG A 54 -26.38 -4.61 9.45
CA ARG A 54 -25.36 -4.27 10.44
C ARG A 54 -24.26 -3.42 9.79
N TYR A 55 -24.02 -2.28 10.41
CA TYR A 55 -22.86 -1.43 10.13
C TYR A 55 -21.73 -1.86 11.07
N GLU A 56 -20.56 -2.10 10.52
CA GLU A 56 -19.36 -2.34 11.31
C GLU A 56 -18.43 -1.14 11.19
N LEU A 57 -17.97 -0.65 12.35
CA LEU A 57 -17.13 0.53 12.46
C LEU A 57 -15.73 0.08 12.85
N VAL A 58 -14.84 0.00 11.87
CA VAL A 58 -13.46 -0.40 12.11
C VAL A 58 -12.60 0.86 12.19
N PRO A 59 -11.85 1.10 13.28
CA PRO A 59 -10.88 2.19 13.31
C PRO A 59 -9.89 2.05 12.16
N LEU A 60 -9.65 3.14 11.42
CA LEU A 60 -8.74 3.13 10.26
C LEU A 60 -7.34 2.59 10.60
N PHE A 61 -6.92 2.83 11.85
CA PHE A 61 -5.63 2.43 12.40
C PHE A 61 -5.54 0.96 12.83
N ASP A 62 -6.68 0.26 12.90
CA ASP A 62 -6.74 -1.18 13.17
C ASP A 62 -6.77 -2.00 11.87
N ILE A 63 -6.95 -1.33 10.73
CA ILE A 63 -6.91 -1.95 9.41
C ILE A 63 -5.47 -2.17 9.00
N LYS A 64 -5.14 -3.41 8.68
CA LYS A 64 -3.80 -3.77 8.20
C LYS A 64 -3.85 -4.04 6.71
N PRO A 65 -3.13 -3.25 5.89
CA PRO A 65 -3.01 -3.55 4.47
C PRO A 65 -2.26 -4.87 4.27
N TYR A 66 -2.62 -5.56 3.21
CA TYR A 66 -1.84 -6.69 2.70
C TYR A 66 -0.74 -6.16 1.80
N LEU A 67 0.52 -6.44 2.14
CA LEU A 67 1.70 -6.03 1.38
C LEU A 67 2.60 -7.22 1.08
N ARG A 68 3.30 -7.13 -0.05
CA ARG A 68 4.35 -8.06 -0.47
C ARG A 68 5.70 -7.58 0.06
N PRO A 69 6.51 -8.44 0.69
CA PRO A 69 7.85 -8.04 1.07
C PRO A 69 8.68 -7.76 -0.18
N MET A 70 9.62 -6.80 -0.12
CA MET A 70 10.51 -6.52 -1.25
C MET A 70 11.27 -7.78 -1.73
N SER A 71 11.53 -8.73 -0.83
CA SER A 71 12.18 -10.01 -1.13
C SER A 71 11.32 -10.98 -1.93
N SER A 72 10.00 -10.76 -2.05
CA SER A 72 9.12 -11.59 -2.89
C SER A 72 8.97 -11.07 -4.32
N MET A 73 9.80 -10.11 -4.73
CA MET A 73 9.83 -9.63 -6.11
C MET A 73 10.33 -10.76 -7.01
N THR A 74 9.61 -11.03 -8.11
CA THR A 74 10.04 -12.03 -9.09
C THR A 74 11.23 -11.52 -9.90
N GLU A 75 11.88 -12.40 -10.67
CA GLU A 75 12.95 -11.98 -11.59
C GLU A 75 12.43 -10.98 -12.63
N GLU A 76 11.24 -11.22 -13.21
CA GLU A 76 10.60 -10.33 -14.19
C GLU A 76 10.26 -8.96 -13.58
N GLU A 77 9.68 -8.95 -12.38
CA GLU A 77 9.37 -7.70 -11.66
C GLU A 77 10.64 -6.94 -11.27
N THR A 78 11.72 -7.66 -10.94
CA THR A 78 13.02 -7.07 -10.64
C THR A 78 13.59 -6.40 -11.88
N GLU A 79 13.51 -7.06 -13.04
CA GLU A 79 13.93 -6.48 -14.32
C GLU A 79 13.09 -5.25 -14.68
N GLU A 80 11.77 -5.31 -14.52
CA GLU A 80 10.89 -4.16 -14.76
C GLU A 80 11.23 -3.00 -13.81
N TYR A 81 11.39 -3.28 -12.51
CA TYR A 81 11.75 -2.30 -11.50
C TYR A 81 13.05 -1.57 -11.86
N TRP A 82 14.10 -2.31 -12.20
CA TRP A 82 15.36 -1.71 -12.63
C TRP A 82 15.24 -0.96 -13.95
N THR A 83 14.39 -1.43 -14.87
CA THR A 83 14.09 -0.72 -16.11
C THR A 83 13.40 0.62 -15.84
N LYS A 84 12.44 0.68 -14.90
CA LYS A 84 11.81 1.94 -14.47
C LYS A 84 12.84 2.89 -13.89
N ILE A 85 13.76 2.40 -13.06
CA ILE A 85 14.84 3.22 -12.51
C ILE A 85 15.74 3.74 -13.63
N ASN A 86 16.28 2.86 -14.46
CA ASN A 86 17.29 3.21 -15.46
C ASN A 86 16.74 4.13 -16.56
N ASN A 87 15.52 3.88 -17.05
CA ASN A 87 14.92 4.69 -18.11
C ASN A 87 14.44 6.07 -17.63
N ASN A 88 14.22 6.24 -16.33
CA ASN A 88 13.74 7.50 -15.78
C ASN A 88 14.82 8.24 -15.00
N ALA A 89 15.90 7.56 -14.60
CA ALA A 89 17.08 8.18 -14.05
C ALA A 89 17.55 9.29 -14.99
N PRO A 90 17.91 10.47 -14.44
CA PRO A 90 18.38 11.55 -15.29
C PRO A 90 19.67 11.10 -15.98
N GLU A 91 19.69 11.13 -17.31
CA GLU A 91 20.94 11.03 -18.08
C GLU A 91 21.81 12.21 -17.68
N MET A 92 22.93 11.94 -16.99
CA MET A 92 23.81 13.00 -16.54
C MET A 92 25.28 12.65 -16.73
N PRO A 93 26.13 13.66 -17.03
CA PRO A 93 27.57 13.54 -16.88
C PRO A 93 27.93 13.15 -15.45
N ILE A 94 29.01 12.37 -15.29
CA ILE A 94 29.51 11.86 -14.00
C ILE A 94 29.77 12.98 -12.96
N ASP A 95 29.90 14.22 -13.42
CA ASP A 95 30.35 15.36 -12.62
C ASP A 95 29.21 16.32 -12.19
N GLU A 96 27.95 16.03 -12.55
CA GLU A 96 26.81 16.88 -12.22
C GLU A 96 25.91 16.28 -11.13
N ILE A 97 25.41 17.14 -10.23
CA ILE A 97 24.42 16.76 -9.20
C ILE A 97 23.03 16.85 -9.81
N PRO A 98 22.16 15.82 -9.65
CA PRO A 98 20.86 15.85 -10.28
C PRO A 98 20.01 16.96 -9.66
N SER A 99 19.25 17.65 -10.51
CA SER A 99 18.30 18.64 -10.02
C SER A 99 17.28 17.95 -9.10
N ILE A 100 16.79 18.69 -8.10
CA ILE A 100 15.76 18.20 -7.18
C ILE A 100 14.52 17.73 -7.96
N GLU A 101 14.18 18.41 -9.05
CA GLU A 101 13.06 18.05 -9.92
C GLU A 101 13.26 16.68 -10.59
N ASN A 102 14.47 16.40 -11.11
CA ASN A 102 14.77 15.10 -11.72
C ASN A 102 14.70 13.97 -10.68
N ILE A 103 15.24 14.19 -9.49
CA ILE A 103 15.17 13.22 -8.39
C ILE A 103 13.71 12.94 -8.00
N ALA A 104 12.90 14.00 -7.86
CA ALA A 104 11.48 13.88 -7.52
C ALA A 104 10.71 13.08 -8.57
N LYS A 105 10.94 13.35 -9.86
CA LYS A 105 10.28 12.64 -10.96
C LYS A 105 10.65 11.15 -11.01
N CYS A 106 11.93 10.82 -10.83
CA CYS A 106 12.37 9.42 -10.73
C CYS A 106 11.69 8.72 -9.55
N SER A 107 11.71 9.38 -8.39
CA SER A 107 11.14 8.84 -7.16
C SER A 107 9.66 8.59 -7.31
N GLU A 108 8.90 9.51 -7.91
CA GLU A 108 7.47 9.35 -8.16
C GLU A 108 7.18 8.10 -8.99
N ILE A 109 7.91 7.89 -10.09
CA ILE A 109 7.71 6.74 -10.99
C ILE A 109 7.98 5.41 -10.26
N VAL A 110 9.09 5.34 -9.55
CA VAL A 110 9.50 4.13 -8.82
C VAL A 110 8.53 3.83 -7.68
N LEU A 111 8.14 4.86 -6.91
CA LEU A 111 7.21 4.69 -5.79
C LEU A 111 5.80 4.32 -6.27
N ASN A 112 5.34 4.89 -7.38
CA ASN A 112 4.06 4.54 -7.99
C ASN A 112 4.03 3.07 -8.43
N TRP A 113 5.10 2.59 -9.07
CA TRP A 113 5.21 1.19 -9.45
C TRP A 113 5.21 0.26 -8.21
N LEU A 114 5.94 0.62 -7.16
CA LEU A 114 5.94 -0.15 -5.90
C LEU A 114 4.57 -0.14 -5.20
N ASN A 115 3.84 0.98 -5.28
CA ASN A 115 2.50 1.09 -4.74
C ASN A 115 1.51 0.19 -5.50
N GLU A 116 1.56 0.22 -6.83
CA GLU A 116 0.75 -0.59 -7.76
C GLU A 116 0.97 -2.09 -7.56
N HIS A 117 2.22 -2.51 -7.29
CA HIS A 117 2.58 -3.92 -7.07
C HIS A 117 2.51 -4.33 -5.60
N TYR A 118 1.97 -3.48 -4.72
CA TYR A 118 1.74 -3.76 -3.30
C TYR A 118 3.00 -4.07 -2.49
N PHE A 119 4.18 -3.58 -2.88
CA PHE A 119 5.44 -3.84 -2.17
C PHE A 119 5.60 -3.01 -0.88
N ASP A 120 6.17 -3.62 0.15
CA ASP A 120 6.48 -3.00 1.44
C ASP A 120 7.86 -2.32 1.46
N TYR A 121 8.01 -1.23 0.71
CA TYR A 121 9.25 -0.44 0.70
C TYR A 121 9.42 0.46 1.95
N ARG A 122 8.40 0.54 2.81
CA ARG A 122 8.40 1.36 4.05
C ARG A 122 8.59 0.53 5.32
N GLY A 123 8.64 -0.80 5.22
CA GLY A 123 8.85 -1.71 6.35
C GLY A 123 7.66 -1.80 7.30
N LEU A 124 6.43 -1.69 6.79
CA LEU A 124 5.20 -1.81 7.59
C LEU A 124 4.99 -3.23 8.11
N ILE A 125 5.42 -4.26 7.37
CA ILE A 125 5.30 -5.67 7.78
C ILE A 125 6.15 -5.91 9.04
N GLU A 126 7.43 -5.50 9.02
CA GLU A 126 8.34 -5.65 10.16
C GLU A 126 7.86 -4.88 11.40
N LYS A 127 7.16 -3.74 11.19
CA LYS A 127 6.54 -2.94 12.25
C LYS A 127 5.21 -3.49 12.75
N GLY A 128 4.69 -4.57 12.15
CA GLY A 128 3.38 -5.14 12.49
C GLY A 128 2.18 -4.28 12.07
N LEU A 129 2.41 -3.30 11.19
CA LEU A 129 1.42 -2.36 10.65
C LEU A 129 0.75 -2.89 9.39
N ALA A 130 1.37 -3.84 8.69
CA ALA A 130 0.81 -4.56 7.56
C ALA A 130 0.82 -6.08 7.81
N ILE A 131 0.08 -6.82 6.99
CA ILE A 131 0.12 -8.28 6.94
C ILE A 131 0.85 -8.69 5.67
N GLU A 132 1.79 -9.61 5.78
CA GLU A 132 2.43 -10.22 4.62
C GLU A 132 1.38 -10.94 3.79
N ALA A 133 1.36 -10.61 2.51
CA ALA A 133 0.29 -11.02 1.65
C ALA A 133 0.58 -12.35 0.96
N PRO A 134 -0.40 -13.27 0.88
CA PRO A 134 -0.20 -14.57 0.27
C PRO A 134 -0.09 -14.44 -1.25
N GLU A 135 0.72 -15.30 -1.89
CA GLU A 135 0.96 -15.27 -3.36
C GLU A 135 -0.32 -15.18 -4.20
N ARG A 136 -1.39 -15.87 -3.77
CA ARG A 136 -2.69 -15.88 -4.47
C ARG A 136 -3.45 -14.55 -4.52
N MET A 137 -3.00 -13.51 -3.82
CA MET A 137 -3.70 -12.22 -3.77
C MET A 137 -3.34 -11.29 -4.94
N TYR A 138 -2.30 -11.58 -5.72
CA TYR A 138 -1.77 -10.68 -6.76
C TYR A 138 -1.45 -11.37 -8.09
N ASN A 139 -1.90 -12.61 -8.27
CA ASN A 139 -1.84 -13.35 -9.53
C ASN A 139 -3.17 -13.29 -10.27
#